data_AF-A0A552UGN3-F1
#
_entry.id   AF-A0A552UGN3-F1
#
_cell.length_a   1.000
_cell.length_b   1.000
_cell.length_c   1.000
_cell.angle_alpha   90.00
_cell.angle_beta   90.00
_cell.angle_gamma   90.00
#
_symmetry.space_group_name_H-M   'P 1'
#
loop_
_entity.id
_entity.type
_entity.pdbx_description
1 polymer ?
#
loop_
_entity_poly.entity_id
_entity_poly.type
_entity_poly.pdbx_seq_one_letter_code
_entity_poly.pdbx_strand_id
1 'polypeptide(L)'
;MTGFERIGGTPPITATTTAVGPRDAGNAARTAMATIGDRVLAWSAQSFKSDGAAGATWQGRTGLPSSFTPDRAELARGGDVYQLRALTGELAQGFGATPAQEGALGRAIEDFARGVALRFNALADAPTDTMLGGVLDALDQAVASGAGDGIGGVTARIESAATMVEKLNR
;
A
#
# COMPACT_ATOMS: atom_id res chain seq x y z
N MET A 1 -5.12 -46.79 -23.32
CA MET A 1 -5.59 -46.52 -21.94
C MET A 1 -4.36 -46.16 -21.11
N THR A 2 -3.97 -44.89 -21.13
CA THR A 2 -4.06 -43.93 -19.99
C THR A 2 -3.17 -44.38 -18.81
N GLY A 3 -2.06 -43.75 -18.46
CA GLY A 3 -1.71 -42.33 -18.55
C GLY A 3 -1.62 -41.81 -17.12
N PHE A 4 -0.40 -41.57 -16.62
CA PHE A 4 -0.09 -40.65 -15.51
C PHE A 4 1.38 -40.27 -15.61
N GLU A 5 1.66 -39.30 -16.48
CA GLU A 5 2.88 -38.51 -16.42
C GLU A 5 2.90 -37.76 -15.08
N ARG A 6 3.90 -38.05 -14.24
CA ARG A 6 4.20 -37.21 -13.08
C ARG A 6 4.74 -35.88 -13.60
N ILE A 7 3.89 -34.88 -13.50
CA ILE A 7 4.16 -33.46 -13.70
C ILE A 7 5.48 -33.08 -13.02
N GLY A 8 6.34 -32.45 -13.81
CA GLY A 8 7.67 -32.02 -13.43
C GLY A 8 7.68 -31.10 -12.21
N GLY A 9 8.71 -31.28 -11.39
CA GLY A 9 8.97 -30.44 -10.23
C GLY A 9 9.16 -28.99 -10.66
N THR A 10 8.26 -28.13 -10.19
CA THR A 10 8.54 -26.70 -10.08
C THR A 10 9.79 -26.51 -9.22
N PRO A 11 10.81 -25.76 -9.68
CA PRO A 11 11.91 -25.39 -8.80
C PRO A 11 11.35 -24.60 -7.63
N PRO A 12 11.88 -24.78 -6.41
CA PRO A 12 11.50 -23.92 -5.30
C PRO A 12 11.80 -22.48 -5.69
N ILE A 13 10.81 -21.60 -5.56
CA ILE A 13 11.05 -20.16 -5.62
C ILE A 13 11.94 -19.88 -4.42
N THR A 14 13.23 -19.66 -4.66
CA THR A 14 14.16 -19.18 -3.65
C THR A 14 13.65 -17.82 -3.22
N ALA A 15 12.92 -17.78 -2.11
CA ALA A 15 12.69 -16.55 -1.40
C ALA A 15 14.08 -16.05 -1.00
N THR A 16 14.61 -15.06 -1.72
CA THR A 16 15.73 -14.25 -1.25
C THR A 16 15.24 -13.56 0.01
N THR A 17 15.30 -14.30 1.11
CA THR A 17 14.98 -13.81 2.43
C THR A 17 16.22 -13.04 2.83
N THR A 18 16.29 -11.77 2.44
CA THR A 18 17.12 -10.84 3.17
C THR A 18 16.47 -10.76 4.54
N ALA A 19 16.94 -11.58 5.48
CA ALA A 19 16.53 -11.53 6.87
C ALA A 19 17.02 -10.18 7.42
N VAL A 20 16.19 -9.16 7.26
CA VAL A 20 16.33 -7.88 7.94
C VAL A 20 16.14 -8.20 9.43
N GLY A 21 17.06 -7.73 10.27
CA GLY A 21 16.99 -7.80 11.73
C GLY A 21 15.65 -7.29 12.27
N PRO A 22 15.41 -7.41 13.60
CA PRO A 22 14.08 -7.40 14.21
C PRO A 22 13.12 -6.42 13.52
N ARG A 23 12.22 -7.01 12.72
CA ARG A 23 11.22 -6.41 11.83
C ARG A 23 10.93 -4.91 12.08
N ASP A 24 11.67 -4.04 11.41
CA ASP A 24 11.52 -2.58 11.48
C ASP A 24 10.11 -2.17 11.03
N ALA A 25 9.25 -1.90 12.02
CA ALA A 25 7.86 -1.52 11.80
C ALA A 25 7.73 -0.14 11.13
N GLY A 26 8.69 0.76 11.39
CA GLY A 26 8.72 2.08 10.77
C GLY A 26 8.95 1.99 9.27
N ASN A 27 9.95 1.22 8.85
CA ASN A 27 10.24 1.03 7.43
C ASN A 27 9.16 0.20 6.71
N ALA A 28 8.60 -0.82 7.37
CA ALA A 28 7.49 -1.59 6.83
C ALA A 28 6.24 -0.73 6.62
N ALA A 29 5.86 0.09 7.62
CA ALA A 29 4.74 1.03 7.49
C ALA A 29 4.96 2.06 6.39
N ARG A 30 6.17 2.65 6.31
CA ARG A 30 6.55 3.58 5.25
C ARG A 30 6.36 2.94 3.87
N THR A 31 6.92 1.76 3.68
CA THR A 31 6.82 1.01 2.41
C THR A 31 5.37 0.70 2.05
N ALA A 32 4.57 0.26 3.03
CA ALA A 32 3.16 -0.06 2.83
C ALA A 32 2.35 1.17 2.42
N MET A 33 2.48 2.29 3.13
CA MET A 33 1.76 3.53 2.81
C MET A 33 2.18 4.11 1.46
N ALA A 34 3.48 4.07 1.16
CA ALA A 34 4.00 4.53 -0.13
C ALA A 34 3.50 3.66 -1.29
N THR A 35 3.43 2.33 -1.09
CA THR A 35 2.83 1.39 -2.04
C THR A 35 1.34 1.69 -2.25
N ILE A 36 0.58 1.94 -1.18
CA ILE A 36 -0.86 2.25 -1.29
C ILE A 36 -1.07 3.53 -2.12
N GLY A 37 -0.32 4.59 -1.83
CA GLY A 37 -0.46 5.84 -2.60
C GLY A 37 -0.10 5.67 -4.08
N ASP A 38 0.91 4.85 -4.42
CA ASP A 38 1.24 4.52 -5.80
C ASP A 38 0.07 3.83 -6.52
N ARG A 39 -0.54 2.83 -5.87
CA ARG A 39 -1.67 2.08 -6.43
C ARG A 39 -2.91 2.97 -6.61
N VAL A 40 -3.15 3.89 -5.69
CA VAL A 40 -4.25 4.86 -5.81
C VAL A 40 -3.99 5.84 -6.96
N LEU A 41 -2.76 6.36 -7.09
CA LEU A 41 -2.40 7.26 -8.20
C LEU A 41 -2.50 6.56 -9.55
N ALA A 42 -2.09 5.30 -9.66
CA ALA A 42 -2.23 4.52 -10.90
C ALA A 42 -3.71 4.40 -11.33
N TRP A 43 -4.62 4.13 -10.38
CA TRP A 43 -6.06 4.11 -10.65
C TRP A 43 -6.63 5.48 -11.00
N SER A 44 -6.18 6.53 -10.31
CA SER A 44 -6.55 7.92 -10.63
C SER A 44 -6.14 8.26 -12.07
N ALA A 45 -4.89 7.98 -12.44
CA ALA A 45 -4.38 8.20 -13.79
C ALA A 45 -5.17 7.42 -14.84
N GLN A 46 -5.53 6.17 -14.58
CA GLN A 46 -6.35 5.37 -15.48
C GLN A 46 -7.79 5.90 -15.62
N SER A 47 -8.35 6.46 -14.54
CA SER A 47 -9.73 6.96 -14.48
C SER A 47 -9.89 8.33 -15.13
N PHE A 48 -8.95 9.24 -14.87
CA PHE A 48 -8.97 10.62 -15.38
C PHE A 48 -8.16 10.83 -16.67
N LYS A 49 -7.51 9.78 -17.20
CA LYS A 49 -6.60 9.84 -18.36
C LYS A 49 -5.49 10.88 -18.18
N SER A 50 -4.93 10.98 -16.97
CA SER A 50 -3.82 11.91 -16.69
C SER A 50 -2.54 11.46 -17.38
N ASP A 51 -1.62 12.40 -17.61
CA ASP A 51 -0.28 12.16 -18.18
C ASP A 51 0.69 11.39 -17.24
N GLY A 52 0.27 11.10 -16.01
CA GLY A 52 1.06 10.32 -15.04
C GLY A 52 2.09 11.14 -14.26
N ALA A 53 2.11 12.48 -14.39
CA ALA A 53 3.06 13.34 -13.70
C ALA A 53 3.04 13.14 -12.17
N ALA A 54 1.86 13.01 -11.57
CA ALA A 54 1.72 12.74 -10.13
C ALA A 54 2.32 11.41 -9.70
N GLY A 55 2.19 10.36 -10.51
CA GLY A 55 2.83 9.06 -10.26
C GLY A 55 4.36 9.15 -10.30
N ALA A 56 4.92 9.86 -11.28
CA ALA A 56 6.37 10.06 -11.37
C ALA A 56 6.92 10.87 -10.18
N THR A 57 6.22 11.94 -9.77
CA THR A 57 6.62 12.72 -8.58
C THR A 57 6.51 11.88 -7.30
N TRP A 58 5.47 11.07 -7.16
CA TRP A 58 5.31 10.17 -6.03
C TRP A 58 6.48 9.18 -5.89
N GLN A 59 6.88 8.54 -7.00
CA GLN A 59 8.03 7.63 -7.02
C GLN A 59 9.33 8.35 -6.64
N GLY A 60 9.55 9.58 -7.16
CA GLY A 60 10.70 10.39 -6.80
C GLY A 60 10.77 10.78 -5.33
N ARG A 61 9.62 10.95 -4.67
CA ARG A 61 9.50 11.32 -3.25
C ARG A 61 9.62 10.12 -2.31
N THR A 62 9.05 8.99 -2.69
CA THR A 62 8.99 7.79 -1.85
C THR A 62 10.17 6.85 -2.08
N GLY A 63 10.85 6.96 -3.23
CA GLY A 63 11.91 6.05 -3.65
C GLY A 63 11.41 4.65 -4.03
N LEU A 64 10.09 4.43 -4.09
CA LEU A 64 9.51 3.17 -4.50
C LEU A 64 9.18 3.18 -5.99
N PRO A 65 9.66 2.19 -6.77
CA PRO A 65 9.25 2.06 -8.16
C PRO A 65 7.78 1.61 -8.24
N SER A 66 7.05 2.11 -9.23
CA SER A 66 5.71 1.59 -9.52
C SER A 66 5.81 0.32 -10.36
N SER A 67 5.11 -0.72 -9.92
CA SER A 67 4.90 -1.97 -10.67
C SER A 67 3.42 -2.32 -10.81
N PHE A 68 2.54 -1.50 -10.22
CA PHE A 68 1.13 -1.78 -10.15
C PHE A 68 0.40 -1.32 -11.42
N THR A 69 -0.37 -2.23 -12.02
CA THR A 69 -1.21 -1.93 -13.18
C THR A 69 -2.68 -2.13 -12.82
N PRO A 70 -3.52 -1.08 -12.88
CA PRO A 70 -4.95 -1.17 -12.63
C PRO A 70 -5.67 -2.17 -13.57
N ASP A 71 -6.36 -3.17 -12.99
CA ASP A 71 -7.22 -4.10 -13.72
C ASP A 71 -8.69 -3.69 -13.63
N ARG A 72 -9.26 -3.24 -14.77
CA ARG A 72 -10.68 -2.87 -14.87
C ARG A 72 -11.64 -4.04 -14.60
N ALA A 73 -11.21 -5.28 -14.84
CA ALA A 73 -12.02 -6.44 -14.55
C ALA A 73 -12.18 -6.66 -13.03
N GLU A 74 -11.21 -6.26 -12.21
CA GLU A 74 -11.35 -6.28 -10.74
C GLU A 74 -12.37 -5.25 -10.27
N LEU A 75 -12.36 -4.03 -10.83
CA LEU A 75 -13.38 -3.02 -10.52
C LEU A 75 -14.80 -3.50 -10.85
N ALA A 76 -14.99 -4.10 -12.04
CA ALA A 76 -16.28 -4.64 -12.47
C ALA A 76 -16.79 -5.79 -11.58
N ARG A 77 -15.86 -6.56 -10.98
CA ARG A 77 -16.17 -7.66 -10.06
C ARG A 77 -16.35 -7.20 -8.60
N GLY A 78 -16.14 -5.92 -8.30
CA GLY A 78 -16.11 -5.41 -6.91
C GLY A 78 -14.96 -6.02 -6.10
N GLY A 79 -13.86 -6.35 -6.77
CA GLY A 79 -12.70 -7.02 -6.19
C GLY A 79 -11.76 -6.09 -5.43
N ASP A 80 -10.54 -6.58 -5.18
CA ASP A 80 -9.50 -5.84 -4.46
C ASP A 80 -8.76 -4.90 -5.40
N VAL A 81 -9.41 -3.77 -5.71
CA VAL A 81 -9.00 -2.78 -6.70
C VAL A 81 -7.56 -2.31 -6.48
N TYR A 82 -7.10 -2.16 -5.24
CA TYR A 82 -5.74 -1.73 -4.92
C TYR A 82 -4.84 -2.88 -4.42
N GLN A 83 -5.24 -4.15 -4.57
CA GLN A 83 -4.50 -5.33 -4.08
C GLN A 83 -4.11 -5.23 -2.58
N LEU A 84 -4.96 -4.62 -1.75
CA LEU A 84 -4.74 -4.37 -0.32
C LEU A 84 -4.69 -5.66 0.48
N ARG A 85 -5.44 -6.70 0.09
CA ARG A 85 -5.45 -8.00 0.77
C ARG A 85 -4.11 -8.71 0.64
N ALA A 86 -3.52 -8.69 -0.57
CA ALA A 86 -2.19 -9.24 -0.79
C ALA A 86 -1.14 -8.51 0.06
N LEU A 87 -1.17 -7.17 0.05
CA LEU A 87 -0.28 -6.34 0.88
C LEU A 87 -0.44 -6.62 2.38
N THR A 88 -1.69 -6.74 2.85
CA THR A 88 -2.01 -7.06 4.25
C THR A 88 -1.46 -8.42 4.63
N GLY A 89 -1.67 -9.44 3.78
CA GLY A 89 -1.19 -10.79 4.02
C GLY A 89 0.34 -10.88 4.04
N GLU A 90 1.02 -10.22 3.12
CA GLU A 90 2.49 -10.16 3.07
C GLU A 90 3.08 -9.51 4.34
N LEU A 91 2.51 -8.38 4.78
CA LEU A 91 2.91 -7.72 6.03
C LEU A 91 2.60 -8.60 7.25
N ALA A 92 1.41 -9.16 7.33
CA ALA A 92 1.00 -10.03 8.42
C ALA A 92 1.92 -11.26 8.55
N GLN A 93 2.19 -11.94 7.44
CA GLN A 93 3.12 -13.08 7.41
C GLN A 93 4.55 -12.66 7.77
N GLY A 94 5.03 -11.56 7.17
CA GLY A 94 6.35 -11.00 7.43
C GLY A 94 6.58 -10.74 8.91
N PHE A 95 5.52 -10.35 9.64
CA PHE A 95 5.54 -10.05 11.07
C PHE A 95 5.03 -11.17 12.00
N GLY A 96 4.62 -12.33 11.46
CA GLY A 96 4.05 -13.43 12.26
C GLY A 96 2.79 -13.01 13.00
N ALA A 97 1.96 -12.19 12.38
CA ALA A 97 0.74 -11.65 12.96
C ALA A 97 -0.30 -12.75 13.19
N THR A 98 -1.08 -12.61 14.26
CA THR A 98 -2.29 -13.41 14.49
C THR A 98 -3.43 -12.98 13.55
N PRO A 99 -4.46 -13.82 13.32
CA PRO A 99 -5.60 -13.44 12.50
C PRO A 99 -6.31 -12.16 12.96
N ALA A 100 -6.35 -11.91 14.27
CA ALA A 100 -6.92 -10.68 14.83
C ALA A 100 -6.06 -9.44 14.48
N GLN A 101 -4.74 -9.58 14.51
CA GLN A 101 -3.81 -8.51 14.13
C GLN A 101 -3.84 -8.25 12.62
N GLU A 102 -3.93 -9.29 11.80
CA GLU A 102 -4.11 -9.16 10.35
C GLU A 102 -5.43 -8.44 10.02
N GLY A 103 -6.54 -8.79 10.70
CA GLY A 103 -7.82 -8.09 10.51
C GLY A 103 -7.81 -6.63 11.00
N ALA A 104 -6.98 -6.28 11.98
CA ALA A 104 -6.77 -4.88 12.39
C ALA A 104 -5.91 -4.12 11.37
N LEU A 105 -4.83 -4.73 10.90
CA LEU A 105 -3.97 -4.18 9.85
C LEU A 105 -4.76 -3.94 8.56
N GLY A 106 -5.58 -4.89 8.13
CA GLY A 106 -6.40 -4.77 6.92
C GLY A 106 -7.34 -3.58 6.99
N ARG A 107 -8.02 -3.38 8.13
CA ARG A 107 -8.88 -2.20 8.35
C ARG A 107 -8.09 -0.88 8.27
N ALA A 108 -6.93 -0.81 8.93
CA ALA A 108 -6.07 0.37 8.88
C ALA A 108 -5.61 0.69 7.45
N ILE A 109 -5.21 -0.33 6.69
CA ILE A 109 -4.80 -0.20 5.28
C ILE A 109 -5.97 0.28 4.41
N GLU A 110 -7.16 -0.29 4.58
CA GLU A 110 -8.37 0.12 3.85
C GLU A 110 -8.78 1.56 4.14
N ASP A 111 -8.75 1.97 5.41
CA ASP A 111 -9.09 3.34 5.81
C ASP A 111 -8.07 4.36 5.28
N PHE A 112 -6.77 4.02 5.34
CA PHE A 112 -5.73 4.85 4.72
C PHE A 112 -5.93 4.96 3.20
N ALA A 113 -6.11 3.83 2.50
CA ALA A 113 -6.34 3.82 1.06
C ALA A 113 -7.57 4.65 0.66
N ARG A 114 -8.67 4.53 1.41
CA ARG A 114 -9.89 5.33 1.20
C ARG A 114 -9.61 6.82 1.37
N GLY A 115 -8.92 7.20 2.44
CA GLY A 115 -8.56 8.60 2.71
C GLY A 115 -7.70 9.20 1.59
N VAL A 116 -6.70 8.46 1.13
CA VAL A 116 -5.81 8.89 0.04
C VAL A 116 -6.57 9.02 -1.28
N ALA A 117 -7.42 8.05 -1.62
CA ALA A 117 -8.25 8.11 -2.83
C ALA A 117 -9.18 9.32 -2.82
N LEU A 118 -9.86 9.59 -1.70
CA LEU A 118 -10.69 10.78 -1.55
C LEU A 118 -9.87 12.06 -1.72
N ARG A 119 -8.67 12.13 -1.12
CA ARG A 119 -7.81 13.30 -1.21
C ARG A 119 -7.36 13.59 -2.64
N PHE A 120 -6.86 12.57 -3.35
CA PHE A 120 -6.40 12.73 -4.73
C PHE A 120 -7.56 13.04 -5.67
N ASN A 121 -8.73 12.45 -5.46
CA ASN A 121 -9.93 12.79 -6.25
C ASN A 121 -10.38 14.24 -6.00
N ALA A 122 -10.36 14.71 -4.75
CA ALA A 122 -10.72 16.09 -4.41
C ALA A 122 -9.77 17.13 -5.03
N LEU A 123 -8.53 16.73 -5.34
CA LEU A 123 -7.48 17.58 -5.89
C LEU A 123 -7.10 17.21 -7.33
N ALA A 124 -7.96 16.51 -8.07
CA ALA A 124 -7.63 15.99 -9.40
C ALA A 124 -7.10 17.07 -10.38
N ASP A 125 -7.60 18.31 -10.28
CA ASP A 125 -7.19 19.45 -11.12
C ASP A 125 -6.12 20.34 -10.46
N ALA A 126 -5.68 20.02 -9.25
CA ALA A 126 -4.66 20.80 -8.54
C ALA A 126 -3.25 20.48 -9.05
N PRO A 127 -2.28 21.39 -8.88
CA PRO A 127 -0.87 21.09 -9.16
C PRO A 127 -0.38 19.88 -8.36
N THR A 128 0.46 19.05 -8.98
CA THR A 128 0.99 17.80 -8.38
C THR A 128 1.55 18.00 -6.96
N ASP A 129 2.32 19.05 -6.72
CA ASP A 129 2.88 19.31 -5.38
C ASP A 129 1.80 19.55 -4.32
N THR A 130 0.69 20.21 -4.69
CA THR A 130 -0.46 20.42 -3.78
C THR A 130 -1.24 19.12 -3.57
N MET A 131 -1.41 18.33 -4.63
CA MET A 131 -2.07 17.03 -4.57
C MET A 131 -1.34 16.06 -3.62
N LEU A 132 -0.01 15.97 -3.74
CA LEU A 132 0.79 14.99 -3.02
C LEU A 132 1.24 15.46 -1.63
N GLY A 133 1.51 16.76 -1.46
CA GLY A 133 2.20 17.30 -0.27
C GLY A 133 1.56 16.88 1.05
N GLY A 134 0.23 17.05 1.18
CA GLY A 134 -0.46 16.70 2.43
C GLY A 134 -0.42 15.20 2.76
N VAL A 135 -0.45 14.32 1.75
CA VAL A 135 -0.36 12.87 1.97
C VAL A 135 1.06 12.45 2.32
N LEU A 136 2.07 13.06 1.68
CA LEU A 136 3.49 12.83 2.00
C LEU A 136 3.83 13.29 3.42
N ASP A 137 3.35 14.47 3.83
CA ASP A 137 3.51 14.98 5.19
C ASP A 137 2.86 14.05 6.23
N ALA A 138 1.67 13.52 5.92
CA ALA A 138 0.99 12.54 6.77
C ALA A 138 1.79 11.23 6.90
N LEU A 139 2.37 10.74 5.80
CA LEU A 139 3.27 9.57 5.82
C LEU A 139 4.48 9.82 6.74
N ASP A 140 5.17 10.94 6.56
CA ASP A 140 6.38 11.24 7.31
C ASP A 140 6.10 11.39 8.81
N GLN A 141 5.02 12.10 9.17
CA GLN A 141 4.58 12.24 10.55
C GLN A 141 4.15 10.90 11.17
N ALA A 142 3.48 10.05 10.39
CA ALA A 142 3.03 8.74 10.86
C ALA A 142 4.23 7.86 11.18
N VAL A 143 5.25 7.85 10.32
CA VAL A 143 6.46 7.06 10.57
C VAL A 143 7.23 7.58 11.80
N ALA A 144 7.24 8.91 12.00
CA ALA A 144 7.87 9.58 13.14
C ALA A 144 7.11 9.49 14.47
N SER A 145 5.90 8.91 14.49
CA SER A 145 4.99 8.88 15.66
C SER A 145 5.52 8.15 16.91
N GLY A 146 6.69 7.53 16.85
CA GLY A 146 7.29 6.81 17.99
C GLY A 146 6.54 5.52 18.38
N ALA A 147 5.65 5.01 17.51
CA ALA A 147 5.01 3.72 17.74
C ALA A 147 6.05 2.60 17.89
N GLY A 148 5.75 1.57 18.67
CA GLY A 148 6.67 0.46 18.92
C GLY A 148 7.02 -0.35 17.66
N ASP A 149 7.75 -1.44 17.85
CA ASP A 149 8.08 -2.39 16.78
C ASP A 149 6.97 -3.45 16.57
N GLY A 150 7.18 -4.33 15.60
CA GLY A 150 6.26 -5.42 15.30
C GLY A 150 4.99 -4.97 14.57
N ILE A 151 4.04 -5.89 14.39
CA ILE A 151 2.84 -5.62 13.60
C ILE A 151 1.95 -4.54 14.22
N GLY A 152 1.86 -4.47 15.55
CA GLY A 152 1.12 -3.42 16.24
C GLY A 152 1.71 -2.03 15.97
N GLY A 153 3.04 -1.95 15.87
CA GLY A 153 3.76 -0.74 15.45
C GLY A 153 3.50 -0.32 14.01
N VAL A 154 3.35 -1.30 13.10
CA VAL A 154 2.96 -1.04 11.70
C VAL A 154 1.53 -0.51 11.64
N THR A 155 0.59 -1.23 12.26
CA THR A 155 -0.83 -0.86 12.28
C THR A 155 -1.03 0.53 12.86
N ALA A 156 -0.43 0.85 14.01
CA ALA A 156 -0.57 2.17 14.65
C ALA A 156 -0.08 3.33 13.76
N ARG A 157 1.00 3.12 12.99
CA ARG A 157 1.49 4.13 12.04
C ARG A 157 0.53 4.33 10.88
N ILE A 158 -0.01 3.24 10.31
CA ILE A 158 -0.98 3.33 9.22
C ILE A 158 -2.28 3.99 9.69
N GLU A 159 -2.77 3.67 10.89
CA GLU A 159 -3.94 4.32 11.50
C GLU A 159 -3.72 5.82 11.75
N SER A 160 -2.52 6.19 12.21
CA SER A 160 -2.12 7.59 12.38
C SER A 160 -2.13 8.34 11.05
N ALA A 161 -1.55 7.73 10.00
CA ALA A 161 -1.59 8.29 8.64
C ALA A 161 -3.01 8.44 8.12
N ALA A 162 -3.86 7.42 8.31
CA ALA A 162 -5.27 7.46 7.91
C ALA A 162 -6.00 8.63 8.59
N THR A 163 -5.80 8.81 9.89
CA THR A 163 -6.37 9.92 10.67
C THR A 163 -5.91 11.28 10.16
N MET A 164 -4.62 11.41 9.82
CA MET A 164 -4.09 12.66 9.27
C MET A 164 -4.66 12.97 7.88
N VAL A 165 -4.71 11.97 7.00
CA VAL A 165 -5.31 12.14 5.67
C VAL A 165 -6.81 12.44 5.75
N GLU A 166 -7.53 11.83 6.68
CA GLU A 166 -8.94 12.14 6.93
C GLU A 166 -9.13 13.62 7.31
N LYS A 167 -8.25 14.19 8.15
CA LYS A 167 -8.29 15.62 8.50
C LYS A 167 -8.05 16.52 7.29
N LEU A 168 -7.28 16.09 6.29
CA LEU A 168 -7.08 16.84 5.05
C LEU A 168 -8.32 16.84 4.15
N ASN A 169 -9.27 15.95 4.39
CA ASN A 169 -10.50 15.80 3.61
C ASN A 169 -11.71 16.54 4.23
N ARG A 170 -11.51 17.24 5.36
CA ARG A 170 -12.53 18.06 6.04
C ARG A 170 -12.36 19.53 5.69
#